data_AF-A0A1A2DL26-F1
#
_entry.id   AF-A0A1A2DL26-F1
#
_cell.length_a   1.000
_cell.length_b   1.000
_cell.length_c   1.000
_cell.angle_alpha   90.00
_cell.angle_beta   90.00
_cell.angle_gamma   90.00
#
_symmetry.space_group_name_H-M   'P 1'
#
loop_
_entity.id
_entity.type
_entity.pdbx_description
1 polymer ?
#
loop_
_entity_poly.entity_id
_entity_poly.type
_entity_poly.pdbx_seq_one_letter_code
_entity_poly.pdbx_strand_id
1 'polypeptide(L)'
;MTLLNDIQVWTTACEYDRLIPGRGVGVLLDDGSQAALFRLDDGSVYAVGNVDPFSGAAVLSRGIVGDRGGRVTVQSPILKQAFSLEDGECLDDPNFSVPVYPARVTADGFVQVGRIAA
;
A
#
# COMPACT_ATOMS: atom_id res chain seq x y z
N MET A 1 27.26 15.03 -4.04
CA MET A 1 26.35 15.83 -4.89
C MET A 1 25.45 14.82 -5.57
N THR A 2 24.43 14.35 -4.85
CA THR A 2 23.04 14.85 -4.87
C THR A 2 22.36 14.23 -3.64
N LEU A 3 21.39 14.81 -2.93
CA LEU A 3 20.82 16.14 -2.73
C LEU A 3 19.60 15.87 -1.82
N LEU A 4 19.21 16.86 -1.01
CA LEU A 4 17.90 16.98 -0.37
C LEU A 4 17.51 15.83 0.57
N ASN A 5 17.33 16.14 1.86
CA ASN A 5 16.62 15.26 2.78
C ASN A 5 15.35 14.73 2.09
N ASP A 6 15.21 13.42 1.91
CA ASP A 6 13.93 12.81 1.55
C ASP A 6 12.94 13.11 2.69
N ILE A 7 12.24 14.24 2.60
CA ILE A 7 11.29 14.64 3.62
C ILE A 7 10.08 13.72 3.46
N GLN A 8 9.90 12.83 4.43
CA GLN A 8 8.70 12.00 4.49
C GLN A 8 7.55 12.82 5.07
N VAL A 9 6.51 13.01 4.26
CA VAL A 9 5.25 13.61 4.71
C VAL A 9 4.30 12.48 5.08
N TRP A 10 3.86 12.47 6.34
CA TRP A 10 3.06 11.39 6.92
C TRP A 10 1.59 11.79 7.03
N THR A 11 0.71 10.97 6.46
CA THR A 11 -0.74 11.07 6.62
C THR A 11 -1.20 10.02 7.63
N THR A 12 -1.90 10.45 8.69
CA THR A 12 -2.55 9.53 9.64
C THR A 12 -3.80 8.94 9.01
N ALA A 13 -3.84 7.60 8.87
CA ALA A 13 -4.95 6.91 8.24
C ALA A 13 -6.05 6.56 9.25
N CYS A 14 -5.72 5.77 10.28
CA CYS A 14 -6.66 5.31 11.29
C CYS A 14 -5.96 4.79 12.55
N GLU A 15 -6.73 4.46 13.59
CA GLU A 15 -6.26 3.64 14.73
C GLU A 15 -5.94 2.21 14.24
N TYR A 16 -4.85 1.62 14.73
CA TYR A 16 -4.39 0.29 14.35
C TYR A 16 -5.45 -0.80 14.53
N ASP A 17 -6.20 -0.74 15.63
CA ASP A 17 -7.22 -1.74 15.95
C ASP A 17 -8.50 -1.61 15.10
N ARG A 18 -8.67 -0.52 14.36
CA ARG A 18 -9.76 -0.36 13.39
C ARG A 18 -9.43 -0.95 12.02
N LEU A 19 -8.15 -1.20 11.74
CA LEU A 19 -7.71 -1.83 10.52
C LEU A 19 -7.76 -3.35 10.71
N ILE A 20 -8.77 -4.00 10.12
CA ILE A 20 -8.96 -5.45 10.20
C ILE A 20 -7.90 -6.15 9.33
N PRO A 21 -7.17 -7.16 9.84
CA PRO A 21 -6.19 -7.91 9.04
C PRO A 21 -6.77 -8.43 7.71
N GLY A 22 -5.99 -8.31 6.64
CA GLY A 22 -6.35 -8.72 5.28
C GLY A 22 -7.39 -7.84 4.57
N ARG A 23 -8.04 -6.89 5.26
CA ARG A 23 -9.01 -5.97 4.65
C ARG A 23 -8.36 -4.63 4.35
N GLY A 24 -8.12 -4.38 3.07
CA GLY A 24 -7.56 -3.11 2.63
C GLY A 24 -8.53 -1.94 2.80
N VAL A 25 -7.97 -0.75 2.99
CA VAL A 25 -8.68 0.52 3.03
C VAL A 25 -7.99 1.55 2.14
N GLY A 26 -8.77 2.42 1.49
CA GLY A 26 -8.23 3.54 0.73
C GLY A 26 -7.81 4.68 1.66
N VAL A 27 -6.66 5.28 1.40
CA VAL A 27 -6.13 6.45 2.12
C VAL A 27 -5.82 7.56 1.11
N LEU A 28 -6.31 8.76 1.37
CA LEU A 28 -5.98 9.96 0.60
C LEU A 28 -4.80 10.66 1.27
N LEU A 29 -3.68 10.78 0.57
CA LEU A 29 -2.48 11.47 1.06
C LEU A 29 -2.62 13.00 0.87
N ASP A 30 -1.75 13.76 1.52
CA ASP A 30 -1.81 15.23 1.54
C ASP A 30 -1.64 15.89 0.16
N ASP A 31 -0.99 15.21 -0.79
CA ASP A 31 -0.83 15.65 -2.18
C ASP A 31 -1.95 15.15 -3.12
N GLY A 32 -2.94 14.44 -2.59
CA GLY A 32 -4.03 13.85 -3.36
C GLY A 32 -3.74 12.46 -3.94
N SER A 33 -2.53 11.91 -3.72
CA SER A 33 -2.22 10.53 -4.06
C SER A 33 -3.13 9.56 -3.29
N GLN A 34 -3.46 8.42 -3.91
CA GLN A 34 -4.34 7.42 -3.33
C GLN A 34 -3.56 6.15 -3.01
N ALA A 35 -3.55 5.76 -1.74
CA ALA A 35 -2.92 4.54 -1.27
C ALA A 35 -3.97 3.48 -0.86
N ALA A 36 -3.64 2.22 -1.07
CA ALA A 36 -4.30 1.06 -0.51
C ALA A 36 -3.48 0.57 0.68
N LEU A 37 -4.02 0.70 1.89
CA LEU A 37 -3.39 0.34 3.15
C LEU A 37 -3.93 -1.01 3.64
N PHE A 38 -3.02 -1.90 4.02
CA PHE A 38 -3.32 -3.23 4.54
C PHE A 38 -2.61 -3.44 5.88
N ARG A 39 -3.26 -4.21 6.76
CA ARG A 39 -2.65 -4.85 7.92
C ARG A 39 -2.64 -6.36 7.68
N LEU A 40 -1.56 -7.05 8.05
CA LEU A 40 -1.48 -8.51 8.00
C LEU A 40 -1.70 -9.16 9.37
N ASP A 41 -1.85 -10.48 9.37
CA ASP A 41 -2.09 -11.26 10.59
C ASP A 41 -0.90 -11.22 11.58
N ASP A 42 0.33 -11.04 11.07
CA ASP A 42 1.53 -10.84 11.89
C ASP A 42 1.63 -9.42 12.49
N GLY A 43 0.68 -8.54 12.16
CA GLY A 43 0.59 -7.17 12.64
C GLY A 43 1.36 -6.13 11.82
N SER A 44 2.08 -6.54 10.79
CA SER A 44 2.73 -5.62 9.85
C SER A 44 1.69 -4.82 9.06
N VAL A 45 2.10 -3.63 8.59
CA VAL A 45 1.28 -2.74 7.76
C VAL A 45 2.01 -2.41 6.47
N TYR A 46 1.28 -2.42 5.36
CA TYR A 46 1.80 -2.15 4.02
C TYR A 46 0.89 -1.17 3.29
N ALA A 47 1.47 -0.30 2.47
CA ALA A 47 0.73 0.64 1.66
C ALA A 47 1.27 0.67 0.23
N VAL A 48 0.38 0.50 -0.75
CA VAL A 48 0.68 0.56 -2.19
C VAL A 48 -0.26 1.53 -2.91
N GLY A 49 -0.03 1.83 -4.18
CA GLY A 49 -0.97 2.62 -4.98
C GLY A 49 -2.37 1.98 -5.01
N ASN A 50 -3.42 2.80 -4.89
CA ASN A 50 -4.80 2.30 -4.91
C ASN A 50 -5.34 2.07 -6.34
N VAL A 51 -4.66 2.60 -7.35
CA VAL A 51 -5.07 2.51 -8.76
C VAL A 51 -4.47 1.26 -9.38
N ASP A 52 -5.33 0.37 -9.88
CA ASP A 52 -4.93 -0.78 -10.69
C ASP A 52 -4.35 -0.28 -12.03
N PRO A 53 -3.09 -0.61 -12.37
CA PRO A 53 -2.41 -0.02 -13.52
C PRO A 53 -2.89 -0.58 -14.87
N PHE A 54 -3.65 -1.68 -14.88
CA PHE A 54 -4.21 -2.25 -16.10
C PHE A 54 -5.56 -1.64 -16.44
N SER A 55 -6.42 -1.45 -15.44
CA SER A 55 -7.78 -0.95 -15.62
C SER A 55 -7.94 0.55 -15.38
N GLY A 56 -6.99 1.19 -14.68
CA GLY A 56 -7.10 2.57 -14.22
C GLY A 56 -8.11 2.78 -13.09
N ALA A 57 -8.69 1.71 -12.54
CA ALA A 57 -9.69 1.79 -11.48
C ALA A 57 -9.02 1.88 -10.09
N ALA A 58 -9.50 2.79 -9.24
CA ALA A 58 -9.02 2.98 -7.86
C ALA A 58 -9.58 1.90 -6.91
N VAL A 59 -9.16 0.64 -7.10
CA VAL A 59 -9.79 -0.53 -6.48
C VAL A 59 -8.83 -1.44 -5.70
N LEU A 60 -7.52 -1.20 -5.68
CA LEU A 60 -6.59 -2.17 -5.07
C LEU A 60 -6.81 -2.39 -3.58
N SER A 61 -7.28 -1.39 -2.82
CA SER A 61 -7.71 -1.55 -1.42
C SER A 61 -8.82 -2.59 -1.22
N ARG A 62 -9.55 -2.95 -2.28
CA ARG A 62 -10.59 -3.97 -2.26
C ARG A 62 -10.10 -5.34 -2.73
N GLY A 63 -8.81 -5.45 -3.02
CA GLY A 63 -8.15 -6.68 -3.43
C GLY A 63 -8.08 -7.69 -2.29
N ILE A 64 -7.80 -8.95 -2.66
CA ILE A 64 -7.62 -10.03 -1.70
C ILE A 64 -6.13 -10.14 -1.40
N VAL A 65 -5.75 -9.99 -0.13
CA VAL A 65 -4.39 -10.23 0.32
C VAL A 65 -4.11 -11.74 0.29
N GLY A 66 -2.90 -12.11 -0.12
CA GLY A 66 -2.46 -13.50 -0.17
C GLY A 66 -0.95 -13.64 -0.18
N ASP A 67 -0.50 -14.88 -0.35
CA ASP A 67 0.91 -15.23 -0.47
C ASP A 67 1.16 -15.85 -1.86
N ARG A 68 2.31 -15.52 -2.47
CA ARG A 68 2.80 -16.20 -3.65
C ARG A 68 4.26 -16.60 -3.48
N GLY A 69 4.48 -17.79 -2.92
CA GLY A 69 5.81 -18.35 -2.74
C GLY A 69 6.61 -17.65 -1.64
N GLY A 70 5.93 -17.23 -0.57
CA GLY A 70 6.52 -16.47 0.54
C GLY A 70 6.45 -14.96 0.36
N ARG A 71 5.98 -14.46 -0.80
CA ARG A 71 5.83 -13.03 -1.06
C ARG A 71 4.41 -12.58 -0.76
N VAL A 72 4.26 -11.58 0.10
CA VAL A 72 2.95 -11.00 0.42
C VAL A 72 2.44 -10.21 -0.77
N THR A 73 1.20 -10.48 -1.17
CA THR A 73 0.58 -9.86 -2.35
C THR A 73 -0.83 -9.37 -2.07
N VAL A 74 -1.31 -8.45 -2.92
CA VAL A 74 -2.73 -8.19 -3.13
C VAL A 74 -3.11 -8.51 -4.57
N GLN A 75 -4.17 -9.29 -4.75
CA GLN A 75 -4.72 -9.56 -6.08
C GLN A 75 -5.77 -8.52 -6.46
N SER A 76 -5.67 -7.97 -7.67
CA SER A 76 -6.59 -6.94 -8.13
C SER A 76 -8.05 -7.44 -8.18
N PRO A 77 -9.04 -6.62 -7.79
CA PRO A 77 -10.44 -7.05 -7.77
C PRO A 77 -11.01 -7.42 -9.14
N ILE A 78 -10.51 -6.82 -10.21
CA ILE A 78 -11.08 -6.99 -11.56
C ILE A 78 -10.33 -8.11 -12.29
N LEU A 79 -9.04 -7.92 -12.50
CA LEU A 79 -8.26 -8.72 -13.45
C LEU A 79 -7.35 -9.77 -12.77
N LYS A 80 -7.30 -9.80 -11.44
CA LYS A 80 -6.63 -10.81 -10.60
C LYS A 80 -5.11 -10.89 -10.71
N GLN A 81 -4.45 -9.89 -11.29
CA GLN A 81 -2.99 -9.80 -11.19
C GLN A 81 -2.58 -9.64 -9.73
N ALA A 82 -1.53 -10.33 -9.33
CA ALA A 82 -0.94 -10.26 -8.00
C ALA A 82 0.14 -9.17 -7.96
N PHE A 83 -0.04 -8.17 -7.09
CA PHE A 83 0.95 -7.14 -6.82
C PHE A 83 1.59 -7.38 -5.46
N SER A 84 2.92 -7.35 -5.40
CA SER A 84 3.68 -7.43 -4.16
C SER A 84 3.37 -6.24 -3.24
N LEU A 85 3.11 -6.49 -1.97
CA LEU A 85 2.95 -5.41 -0.98
C LEU A 85 4.29 -4.81 -0.53
N GLU A 86 5.39 -5.53 -0.75
CA GLU A 86 6.74 -5.13 -0.30
C GLU A 86 7.37 -4.09 -1.24
N ASP A 87 7.22 -4.29 -2.54
CA ASP A 87 7.88 -3.48 -3.58
C ASP A 87 6.97 -3.13 -4.77
N GLY A 88 5.70 -3.53 -4.74
CA GLY A 88 4.70 -3.09 -5.70
C GLY A 88 4.77 -3.78 -7.07
N GLU A 89 5.75 -4.66 -7.30
CA GLU A 89 5.88 -5.40 -8.56
C GLU A 89 4.66 -6.28 -8.83
N CYS A 90 4.23 -6.34 -10.09
CA CYS A 90 3.26 -7.31 -10.55
C CYS A 90 3.95 -8.66 -10.82
N LEU A 91 3.53 -9.71 -10.12
CA LEU A 91 4.10 -11.06 -10.24
C LEU A 91 3.62 -11.81 -11.48
N ASP A 92 2.62 -11.28 -12.19
CA ASP A 92 2.08 -11.86 -13.41
C ASP A 92 2.60 -11.17 -14.68
N ASP A 93 3.08 -9.93 -14.57
CA ASP A 93 3.72 -9.18 -15.65
C ASP A 93 4.71 -8.15 -15.09
N PRO A 94 6.03 -8.40 -15.17
CA PRO A 94 7.06 -7.56 -14.54
C PRO A 94 7.20 -6.17 -15.19
N ASN A 95 6.49 -5.88 -16.29
CA ASN A 95 6.44 -4.55 -16.87
C ASN A 95 5.51 -3.60 -16.10
N PHE A 96 4.72 -4.12 -15.15
CA PHE A 96 3.78 -3.35 -14.36
C PHE A 96 4.16 -3.39 -12.87
N SER A 97 3.94 -2.25 -12.23
CA SER A 97 4.06 -2.12 -10.79
C SER A 97 3.10 -1.05 -10.27
N VAL A 98 2.94 -1.00 -8.97
CA VAL A 98 2.26 0.09 -8.25
C VAL A 98 3.25 0.77 -7.32
N PRO A 99 3.08 2.08 -7.02
CA PRO A 99 3.95 2.74 -6.05
C PRO A 99 3.82 2.08 -4.68
N VAL A 100 4.91 2.05 -3.92
CA VAL A 100 4.94 1.63 -2.52
C VAL A 100 5.16 2.84 -1.64
N TYR A 101 4.41 2.92 -0.56
CA TYR A 101 4.47 3.99 0.40
C TYR A 101 4.99 3.45 1.73
N PRO A 102 5.93 4.15 2.41
CA PRO A 102 6.25 3.86 3.80
C PRO A 102 4.99 3.77 4.65
N ALA A 103 4.84 2.71 5.43
CA ALA A 103 3.75 2.55 6.37
C ALA A 103 4.32 2.25 7.77
N ARG A 104 3.71 2.81 8.81
CA ARG A 104 4.12 2.56 10.20
C ARG A 104 2.95 2.58 11.16
N VAL A 105 3.13 1.91 12.30
CA VAL A 105 2.29 2.06 13.49
C VAL A 105 3.04 2.92 14.50
N THR A 106 2.43 4.00 14.99
CA THR A 106 3.03 4.87 16.00
C THR A 106 2.92 4.24 17.39
N ALA A 107 3.72 4.73 18.35
CA ALA A 107 3.63 4.31 19.75
C ALA A 107 2.23 4.55 20.36
N ASP A 108 1.51 5.56 19.86
CA ASP A 108 0.14 5.90 20.28
C ASP A 108 -0.94 5.06 19.56
N GLY A 109 -0.55 4.07 18.75
CA GLY A 109 -1.48 3.13 18.10
C GLY A 109 -2.13 3.65 16.82
N PHE A 110 -1.54 4.63 16.13
CA PHE A 110 -2.03 5.12 14.84
C PHE A 110 -1.25 4.54 13.67
N VAL A 111 -1.95 4.18 12.60
CA VAL A 111 -1.33 3.80 11.32
C VAL A 111 -1.12 5.06 10.48
N GLN A 112 0.11 5.24 10.00
CA GLN A 112 0.48 6.35 9.13
C GLN A 112 1.05 5.84 7.80
N VAL A 113 0.74 6.56 6.73
CA VAL A 113 1.28 6.33 5.38
C VAL A 113 2.10 7.54 4.98
N GLY A 114 3.34 7.31 4.60
CA GLY A 114 4.30 8.32 4.20
C GLY A 114 4.42 8.41 2.69
N ARG A 115 4.71 9.60 2.18
CA ARG A 115 5.25 9.80 0.83
C ARG A 115 6.57 10.55 0.91
N ILE A 116 7.40 10.41 -0.11
CA ILE A 116 8.58 11.26 -0.27
C ILE A 116 8.12 12.59 -0.89
N ALA A 117 8.42 13.71 -0.23
CA ALA A 117 8.22 15.03 -0.82
C ALA A 117 9.34 15.32 -1.82
N ALA A 118 8.93 15.71 -3.04
CA ALA A 118 9.82 16.23 -4.07
C ALA A 118 10.26 17.67 -3.75
#